data_AF-A0A6I2RHZ6-F1
#
_entry.id   AF-A0A6I2RHZ6-F1
#
_cell.length_a   1.000
_cell.length_b   1.000
_cell.length_c   1.000
_cell.angle_alpha   90.00
_cell.angle_beta   90.00
_cell.angle_gamma   90.00
#
_symmetry.space_group_name_H-M   'P 1'
#
loop_
_entity.id
_entity.type
_entity.pdbx_description
1 polymer ?
#
loop_
_entity_poly.entity_id
_entity_poly.type
_entity_poly.pdbx_seq_one_letter_code
_entity_poly.pdbx_strand_id
1 'polypeptide(L)'
;MHETTTKRPGRAGKYIRRALLALAAVILAAVLVLLALFQAELRTLNTIERVDDTDLFTMTYLGDYGLDDFLAQGGASNDNELLDFLMQKLLKGLPLRFDIPDLGCSTFAAETPEGDAIFGRNFDMYYSPALFVRTAPEDGYRSISMVNLSYIGFGEDKLPTSLLDSLLTLAAPYVPLDGLNEKGLAVGVLLIDTEPTDQQTDKPDITTTTAIRLLLDRAATVDEALALLRQYDMHASANSCYHFQIADAAGRAVVVEYIGDEMNVVESPRATNFLLTEGDWDFGRGQDRFAVLEETMEASGGVLTEEEGMALLQAVSQQPQPGKDSSTQWSCLYNQVRGTVDIAVAMDYDSLYHFAIDE
;
A
#
# COMPACT_ATOMS: atom_id res chain seq x y z
N MET A 1 7.22 6.97 85.02
CA MET A 1 6.54 8.09 84.35
C MET A 1 6.99 8.11 82.90
N HIS A 2 6.25 7.46 82.01
CA HIS A 2 6.48 7.50 80.56
C HIS A 2 5.12 7.43 79.88
N GLU A 3 4.56 8.59 79.57
CA GLU A 3 3.37 8.71 78.74
C GLU A 3 3.75 8.45 77.28
N THR A 4 3.19 7.38 76.71
CA THR A 4 3.29 7.08 75.29
C THR A 4 2.17 7.83 74.56
N THR A 5 2.50 8.94 73.91
CA THR A 5 1.54 9.70 73.11
C THR A 5 1.36 9.04 71.74
N THR A 6 0.30 8.25 71.57
CA THR A 6 -0.12 7.76 70.24
C THR A 6 -0.65 8.92 69.40
N LYS A 7 0.15 9.43 68.45
CA LYS A 7 -0.32 10.36 67.41
C LYS A 7 -1.40 9.68 66.56
N ARG A 8 -2.66 10.10 66.71
CA ARG A 8 -3.74 9.73 65.78
C ARG A 8 -3.38 10.24 64.37
N PRO A 9 -3.53 9.44 63.29
CA PRO A 9 -3.28 9.92 61.94
C PRO A 9 -4.21 11.10 61.64
N GLY A 10 -3.62 12.24 61.29
CA GLY A 10 -4.36 13.49 61.08
C GLY A 10 -5.44 13.34 60.00
N ARG A 11 -6.65 13.87 60.28
CA ARG A 11 -7.80 13.88 59.35
C ARG A 11 -7.41 14.27 57.91
N ALA A 12 -6.45 15.18 57.75
CA ALA A 12 -5.90 15.62 56.45
C ALA A 12 -5.32 14.48 55.60
N GLY A 13 -4.59 13.52 56.18
CA GLY A 13 -4.01 12.39 55.43
C GLY A 13 -5.06 11.45 54.84
N LYS A 14 -6.24 11.35 55.48
CA LYS A 14 -7.38 10.57 54.97
C LYS A 14 -8.03 11.24 53.76
N TYR A 15 -8.10 12.58 53.73
CA TYR A 15 -8.64 13.33 52.60
C TYR A 15 -7.67 13.35 51.42
N ILE A 16 -6.36 13.51 51.67
CA ILE A 16 -5.32 13.42 50.62
C ILE A 16 -5.32 12.04 49.96
N ARG A 17 -5.37 10.94 50.75
CA ARG A 17 -5.43 9.58 50.20
C ARG A 17 -6.70 9.35 49.36
N ARG A 18 -7.84 9.88 49.78
CA ARG A 18 -9.10 9.80 49.01
C ARG A 18 -9.03 10.60 47.70
N ALA A 19 -8.42 11.79 47.74
CA ALA A 19 -8.22 12.61 46.54
C ALA A 19 -7.28 11.92 45.55
N LEU A 20 -6.17 11.33 46.01
CA LEU A 20 -5.25 10.56 45.16
C LEU A 20 -5.91 9.32 44.56
N LEU A 21 -6.72 8.59 45.34
CA LEU A 21 -7.48 7.44 44.83
C LEU A 21 -8.55 7.85 43.80
N ALA A 22 -9.24 8.97 44.03
CA ALA A 22 -10.20 9.51 43.07
C ALA A 22 -9.50 9.96 41.78
N LEU A 23 -8.36 10.65 41.88
CA LEU A 23 -7.55 11.04 40.72
C LEU A 23 -7.06 9.80 39.95
N ALA A 24 -6.54 8.79 40.64
CA ALA A 24 -6.12 7.53 40.00
C ALA A 24 -7.28 6.82 39.29
N ALA A 25 -8.48 6.81 39.90
CA ALA A 25 -9.67 6.24 39.26
C ALA A 25 -10.10 7.02 38.02
N VAL A 26 -10.04 8.36 38.04
CA VAL A 26 -10.32 9.21 36.87
C VAL A 26 -9.30 8.97 35.76
N ILE A 27 -8.01 8.89 36.10
CA ILE A 27 -6.94 8.58 35.14
C ILE A 27 -7.19 7.19 34.54
N LEU A 28 -7.49 6.18 35.36
CA LEU A 28 -7.78 4.83 34.87
C LEU A 28 -9.01 4.81 33.95
N ALA A 29 -10.08 5.53 34.31
CA ALA A 29 -11.26 5.64 33.45
C ALA A 29 -10.93 6.31 32.12
N ALA A 30 -10.14 7.38 32.12
CA ALA A 30 -9.68 8.05 30.90
C ALA A 30 -8.83 7.12 30.02
N VAL A 31 -7.92 6.35 30.62
CA VAL A 31 -7.10 5.35 29.91
C VAL A 31 -7.98 4.26 29.31
N LEU A 32 -8.96 3.72 30.06
CA LEU A 32 -9.88 2.71 29.54
C LEU A 32 -10.74 3.23 28.37
N VAL A 33 -11.18 4.48 28.44
CA VAL A 33 -11.88 5.14 27.33
C VAL A 33 -10.97 5.27 26.12
N LEU A 34 -9.72 5.73 26.29
CA LEU A 34 -8.75 5.80 25.19
C LEU A 34 -8.48 4.41 24.58
N LEU A 35 -8.27 3.37 25.39
CA LEU A 35 -8.06 2.01 24.89
C LEU A 35 -9.28 1.49 24.12
N ALA A 36 -10.50 1.78 24.59
CA ALA A 36 -11.71 1.42 23.87
C ALA A 36 -11.87 2.20 22.55
N LEU A 37 -11.47 3.47 22.53
CA LEU A 37 -11.52 4.33 21.35
C LEU A 37 -10.50 3.95 20.27
N PHE A 38 -9.36 3.37 20.65
CA PHE A 38 -8.28 2.96 19.75
C PHE A 38 -8.14 1.43 19.65
N GLN A 39 -9.20 0.69 19.99
CA GLN A 39 -9.13 -0.77 20.09
C GLN A 39 -8.83 -1.45 18.75
N ALA A 40 -9.31 -0.89 17.64
CA ALA A 40 -9.11 -1.41 16.30
C ALA A 40 -7.66 -1.18 15.87
N GLU A 41 -7.18 0.05 16.02
CA GLU A 41 -5.83 0.50 15.74
C GLU A 41 -4.80 -0.30 16.55
N LEU A 42 -5.02 -0.47 17.86
CA LEU A 42 -4.13 -1.27 18.70
C LEU A 42 -4.14 -2.75 18.30
N ARG A 43 -5.28 -3.30 17.88
CA ARG A 43 -5.35 -4.68 17.38
C ARG A 43 -4.58 -4.81 16.06
N THR A 44 -4.75 -3.88 15.12
CA THR A 44 -3.99 -3.79 13.87
C THR A 44 -2.49 -3.75 14.14
N LEU A 45 -2.02 -2.86 15.01
CA LEU A 45 -0.60 -2.73 15.33
C LEU A 45 -0.01 -4.02 15.94
N ASN A 46 -0.81 -4.78 16.70
CA ASN A 46 -0.39 -6.06 17.25
C ASN A 46 -0.32 -7.20 16.21
N THR A 47 -0.76 -6.98 14.97
CA THR A 47 -0.62 -7.96 13.88
C THR A 47 0.66 -7.77 13.08
N ILE A 48 1.47 -6.75 13.40
CA ILE A 48 2.69 -6.46 12.64
C ILE A 48 3.76 -7.47 13.00
N GLU A 49 4.24 -8.18 11.99
CA GLU A 49 5.27 -9.20 12.14
C GLU A 49 6.35 -8.99 11.08
N ARG A 50 7.63 -9.06 11.49
CA ARG A 50 8.76 -9.11 10.58
C ARG A 50 8.88 -10.52 10.02
N VAL A 51 9.10 -10.63 8.72
CA VAL A 51 9.29 -11.91 8.03
C VAL A 51 10.76 -12.29 8.07
N ASP A 52 11.09 -13.32 8.86
CA ASP A 52 12.46 -13.80 9.10
C ASP A 52 13.44 -12.64 9.43
N ASP A 53 14.66 -12.71 8.88
CA ASP A 53 15.70 -11.69 9.02
C ASP A 53 15.65 -10.63 7.89
N THR A 54 14.54 -10.54 7.14
CA THR A 54 14.37 -9.61 6.02
C THR A 54 13.74 -8.28 6.46
N ASP A 55 13.73 -7.27 5.59
CA ASP A 55 12.99 -6.02 5.82
C ASP A 55 11.57 -6.04 5.22
N LEU A 56 10.99 -7.23 5.09
CA LEU A 56 9.57 -7.44 4.79
C LEU A 56 8.80 -7.60 6.10
N PHE A 57 7.70 -6.87 6.21
CA PHE A 57 6.76 -6.94 7.32
C PHE A 57 5.38 -7.36 6.79
N THR A 58 4.58 -7.98 7.64
CA THR A 58 3.16 -8.24 7.37
C THR A 58 2.29 -7.43 8.34
N MET A 59 1.07 -7.09 7.92
CA MET A 59 0.05 -6.48 8.77
C MET A 59 -1.35 -6.91 8.32
N THR A 60 -2.22 -7.24 9.28
CA THR A 60 -3.66 -7.37 9.03
C THR A 60 -4.38 -6.16 9.61
N TYR A 61 -5.00 -5.36 8.75
CA TYR A 61 -5.75 -4.19 9.17
C TYR A 61 -7.11 -4.57 9.75
N LEU A 62 -7.25 -4.42 11.07
CA LEU A 62 -8.42 -4.82 11.84
C LEU A 62 -9.26 -3.59 12.23
N GLY A 63 -9.96 -3.01 11.25
CA GLY A 63 -10.88 -1.89 11.50
C GLY A 63 -11.29 -1.15 10.24
N ASP A 64 -12.20 -0.19 10.41
CA ASP A 64 -12.53 0.77 9.37
C ASP A 64 -11.41 1.81 9.24
N TYR A 65 -10.70 1.78 8.11
CA TYR A 65 -9.70 2.79 7.77
C TYR A 65 -10.33 4.10 7.26
N GLY A 66 -11.62 4.12 6.94
CA GLY A 66 -12.39 5.34 6.63
C GLY A 66 -12.39 5.75 5.17
N LEU A 67 -12.29 4.80 4.23
CA LEU A 67 -12.31 5.14 2.79
C LEU A 67 -13.63 5.84 2.41
N ASP A 68 -14.77 5.39 2.92
CA ASP A 68 -16.06 5.99 2.59
C ASP A 68 -16.19 7.42 3.13
N ASP A 69 -15.71 7.66 4.35
CA ASP A 69 -15.63 9.01 4.91
C ASP A 69 -14.74 9.91 4.04
N PHE A 70 -13.57 9.40 3.62
CA PHE A 70 -12.62 10.10 2.76
C PHE A 70 -13.23 10.49 1.42
N LEU A 71 -13.91 9.56 0.75
CA LEU A 71 -14.54 9.81 -0.55
C LEU A 71 -15.76 10.74 -0.40
N ALA A 72 -16.55 10.59 0.66
CA ALA A 72 -17.75 11.40 0.90
C ALA A 72 -17.45 12.87 1.20
N GLN A 73 -16.26 13.19 1.73
CA GLN A 73 -15.81 14.56 1.94
C GLN A 73 -15.16 15.20 0.70
N GLY A 74 -15.10 14.49 -0.43
CA GLY A 74 -14.51 14.96 -1.68
C GLY A 74 -13.11 14.42 -1.98
N GLY A 75 -12.57 13.52 -1.16
CA GLY A 75 -11.24 12.93 -1.36
C GLY A 75 -10.10 13.89 -1.01
N ALA A 76 -9.03 13.85 -1.81
CA ALA A 76 -7.86 14.72 -1.67
C ALA A 76 -7.27 15.10 -3.03
N SER A 77 -7.04 16.39 -3.22
CA SER A 77 -6.44 16.96 -4.44
C SER A 77 -4.91 16.90 -4.45
N ASN A 78 -4.30 16.49 -3.34
CA ASN A 78 -2.85 16.38 -3.18
C ASN A 78 -2.51 15.55 -1.93
N ASP A 79 -1.24 15.16 -1.80
CA ASP A 79 -0.82 14.31 -0.68
C ASP A 79 -0.93 15.01 0.70
N ASN A 80 -0.87 16.35 0.79
CA ASN A 80 -1.03 17.01 2.09
C ASN A 80 -2.46 16.89 2.61
N GLU A 81 -3.46 17.01 1.73
CA GLU A 81 -4.86 16.81 2.10
C GLU A 81 -5.14 15.36 2.51
N LEU A 82 -4.50 14.39 1.84
CA LEU A 82 -4.53 12.99 2.26
C LEU A 82 -3.91 12.82 3.66
N LEU A 83 -2.74 13.42 3.91
CA LEU A 83 -2.10 13.38 5.21
C LEU A 83 -2.95 14.02 6.32
N ASP A 84 -3.59 15.17 6.03
CA ASP A 84 -4.49 15.83 6.97
C ASP A 84 -5.68 14.93 7.35
N PHE A 85 -6.29 14.26 6.36
CA PHE A 85 -7.34 13.26 6.60
C PHE A 85 -6.83 12.11 7.48
N LEU A 86 -5.67 11.54 7.14
CA LEU A 86 -5.06 10.44 7.90
C LEU A 86 -4.75 10.84 9.34
N MET A 87 -4.21 12.04 9.56
CA MET A 87 -3.97 12.55 10.91
C MET A 87 -5.28 12.73 11.69
N GLN A 88 -6.33 13.21 11.04
CA GLN A 88 -7.64 13.34 11.66
C GLN A 88 -8.23 11.96 12.01
N LYS A 89 -8.16 10.98 11.11
CA LYS A 89 -8.72 9.63 11.31
C LYS A 89 -7.89 8.82 12.30
N LEU A 90 -6.57 8.70 12.08
CA LEU A 90 -5.66 7.82 12.84
C LEU A 90 -5.25 8.40 14.19
N LEU A 91 -5.08 9.72 14.27
CA LEU A 91 -4.59 10.37 15.48
C LEU A 91 -5.65 11.20 16.20
N LYS A 92 -6.88 11.23 15.67
CA LYS A 92 -7.99 12.03 16.21
C LYS A 92 -7.60 13.50 16.40
N GLY A 93 -6.75 14.01 15.49
CA GLY A 93 -6.30 15.40 15.44
C GLY A 93 -4.98 15.72 16.17
N LEU A 94 -4.14 14.74 16.53
CA LEU A 94 -2.80 15.04 17.08
C LEU A 94 -1.80 15.40 15.95
N PRO A 95 -0.94 16.41 16.15
CA PRO A 95 -0.02 16.87 15.10
C PRO A 95 1.19 15.93 14.92
N LEU A 96 1.41 15.44 13.69
CA LEU A 96 2.61 14.73 13.21
C LEU A 96 3.00 15.27 11.82
N ARG A 97 4.27 15.12 11.41
CA ARG A 97 4.81 15.60 10.11
C ARG A 97 5.36 14.42 9.30
N PHE A 98 5.26 14.49 7.98
CA PHE A 98 5.65 13.45 7.02
C PHE A 98 6.37 14.04 5.80
N ASP A 99 7.25 13.25 5.19
CA ASP A 99 7.95 13.55 3.93
C ASP A 99 7.77 12.35 2.97
N ILE A 100 7.50 12.60 1.68
CA ILE A 100 7.20 11.58 0.66
C ILE A 100 8.29 11.56 -0.44
N PRO A 101 8.84 10.41 -0.84
CA PRO A 101 9.88 10.30 -1.88
C PRO A 101 9.44 9.73 -3.26
N ASP A 102 10.33 9.74 -4.27
CA ASP A 102 10.13 9.37 -5.71
C ASP A 102 10.17 7.83 -6.05
N LEU A 103 9.63 7.37 -7.22
CA LEU A 103 9.42 5.93 -7.61
C LEU A 103 10.12 5.39 -8.89
N GLY A 104 10.13 4.05 -9.08
CA GLY A 104 10.42 3.33 -10.35
C GLY A 104 9.95 1.85 -10.31
N CYS A 105 9.40 1.26 -11.40
CA CYS A 105 8.72 -0.07 -11.38
C CYS A 105 8.60 -0.79 -12.77
N SER A 106 8.27 -2.10 -12.82
CA SER A 106 7.74 -2.83 -14.01
C SER A 106 6.62 -3.80 -13.66
N THR A 107 5.70 -4.11 -14.58
CA THR A 107 4.55 -5.02 -14.37
C THR A 107 4.19 -5.87 -15.60
N PHE A 108 3.52 -7.02 -15.39
CA PHE A 108 2.91 -7.84 -16.45
C PHE A 108 1.67 -8.62 -15.95
N ALA A 109 0.86 -9.11 -16.89
CA ALA A 109 -0.26 -10.02 -16.68
C ALA A 109 -0.18 -11.20 -17.67
N ALA A 110 -0.42 -12.42 -17.22
CA ALA A 110 -0.34 -13.65 -18.02
C ALA A 110 -1.36 -14.69 -17.52
N GLU A 111 -1.37 -15.88 -18.13
CA GLU A 111 -2.22 -17.03 -17.74
C GLU A 111 -1.33 -18.24 -17.42
N THR A 112 -1.66 -19.07 -16.43
CA THR A 112 -0.95 -20.35 -16.19
C THR A 112 -1.44 -21.44 -17.14
N PRO A 113 -0.69 -22.55 -17.32
CA PRO A 113 -1.18 -23.69 -18.11
C PRO A 113 -2.51 -24.29 -17.64
N GLU A 114 -2.86 -24.09 -16.36
CA GLU A 114 -4.14 -24.51 -15.78
C GLU A 114 -5.30 -23.53 -16.08
N GLY A 115 -5.01 -22.36 -16.65
CA GLY A 115 -5.97 -21.31 -16.95
C GLY A 115 -6.12 -20.26 -15.84
N ASP A 116 -5.24 -20.25 -14.83
CA ASP A 116 -5.27 -19.23 -13.78
C ASP A 116 -4.65 -17.93 -14.29
N ALA A 117 -5.35 -16.80 -14.15
CA ALA A 117 -4.75 -15.50 -14.48
C ALA A 117 -3.73 -15.08 -13.40
N ILE A 118 -2.55 -14.62 -13.81
CA ILE A 118 -1.44 -14.18 -12.93
C ILE A 118 -1.01 -12.75 -13.26
N PHE A 119 -0.53 -12.01 -12.24
CA PHE A 119 -0.05 -10.64 -12.37
C PHE A 119 1.30 -10.47 -11.66
N GLY A 120 2.31 -9.97 -12.36
CA GLY A 120 3.66 -9.78 -11.84
C GLY A 120 4.03 -8.30 -11.71
N ARG A 121 4.77 -7.93 -10.66
CA ARG A 121 5.35 -6.59 -10.49
C ARG A 121 6.73 -6.63 -9.87
N ASN A 122 7.65 -5.82 -10.39
CA ASN A 122 8.89 -5.42 -9.70
C ASN A 122 8.75 -3.99 -9.18
N PHE A 123 9.25 -3.76 -7.97
CA PHE A 123 9.42 -2.42 -7.40
C PHE A 123 10.89 -2.04 -7.35
N ASP A 124 11.29 -1.00 -8.08
CA ASP A 124 12.67 -0.58 -8.28
C ASP A 124 12.93 0.79 -7.63
N MET A 125 13.64 0.80 -6.50
CA MET A 125 13.90 2.03 -5.76
C MET A 125 15.20 1.92 -4.97
N TYR A 126 15.55 2.97 -4.23
CA TYR A 126 16.56 2.85 -3.17
C TYR A 126 16.02 2.03 -2.00
N TYR A 127 16.85 1.80 -0.98
CA TYR A 127 16.48 1.02 0.21
C TYR A 127 15.06 1.33 0.67
N SER A 128 14.20 0.31 0.64
CA SER A 128 12.78 0.42 0.95
C SER A 128 12.32 -0.79 1.74
N PRO A 129 12.02 -0.64 3.05
CA PRO A 129 11.38 -1.71 3.80
C PRO A 129 9.96 -1.91 3.29
N ALA A 130 9.55 -3.18 3.13
CA ALA A 130 8.28 -3.56 2.52
C ALA A 130 7.25 -3.92 3.58
N LEU A 131 5.99 -3.57 3.34
CA LEU A 131 4.87 -4.00 4.16
C LEU A 131 3.81 -4.67 3.28
N PHE A 132 3.60 -5.96 3.52
CA PHE A 132 2.48 -6.72 3.00
C PHE A 132 1.25 -6.49 3.90
N VAL A 133 0.15 -6.02 3.33
CA VAL A 133 -1.05 -5.62 4.07
C VAL A 133 -2.26 -6.45 3.64
N ARG A 134 -2.99 -6.99 4.62
CA ARG A 134 -4.34 -7.55 4.44
C ARG A 134 -5.38 -6.55 4.90
N THR A 135 -6.43 -6.37 4.10
CA THR A 135 -7.60 -5.57 4.44
C THR A 135 -8.88 -6.34 4.18
N ALA A 136 -9.88 -6.14 5.04
CA ALA A 136 -11.22 -6.72 4.92
C ALA A 136 -12.28 -5.69 5.36
N PRO A 137 -12.52 -4.64 4.55
CA PRO A 137 -13.57 -3.65 4.86
C PRO A 137 -14.96 -4.29 4.91
N GLU A 138 -15.86 -3.74 5.73
CA GLU A 138 -17.23 -4.28 5.91
C GLU A 138 -18.05 -4.23 4.61
N ASP A 139 -17.94 -3.12 3.88
CA ASP A 139 -18.67 -2.85 2.64
C ASP A 139 -17.78 -2.94 1.39
N GLY A 140 -16.66 -3.65 1.42
CA GLY A 140 -15.75 -3.78 0.28
C GLY A 140 -15.13 -5.16 0.15
N TYR A 141 -14.26 -5.33 -0.85
CA TYR A 141 -13.58 -6.59 -1.09
C TYR A 141 -12.39 -6.78 -0.16
N ARG A 142 -12.19 -8.03 0.28
CA ARG A 142 -10.94 -8.45 0.91
C ARG A 142 -9.80 -8.36 -0.09
N SER A 143 -8.63 -7.91 0.35
CA SER A 143 -7.47 -7.77 -0.53
C SER A 143 -6.14 -7.88 0.20
N ILE A 144 -5.11 -8.11 -0.60
CA ILE A 144 -3.70 -8.02 -0.23
C ILE A 144 -3.03 -6.93 -1.04
N SER A 145 -2.05 -6.23 -0.46
CA SER A 145 -1.32 -5.16 -1.14
C SER A 145 0.08 -4.98 -0.60
N MET A 146 0.99 -4.49 -1.45
CA MET A 146 2.33 -4.09 -1.04
C MET A 146 2.43 -2.58 -0.84
N VAL A 147 3.07 -2.19 0.26
CA VAL A 147 3.31 -0.81 0.67
C VAL A 147 4.81 -0.59 0.87
N ASN A 148 5.32 0.51 0.33
CA ASN A 148 6.66 0.97 0.68
C ASN A 148 6.63 1.70 2.02
N LEU A 149 7.23 1.14 3.07
CA LEU A 149 7.24 1.78 4.38
C LEU A 149 8.00 3.13 4.38
N SER A 150 8.94 3.34 3.45
CA SER A 150 9.60 4.63 3.29
C SER A 150 8.61 5.78 3.03
N TYR A 151 7.44 5.48 2.46
CA TYR A 151 6.41 6.48 2.13
C TYR A 151 5.64 7.01 3.32
N ILE A 152 5.69 6.27 4.42
CA ILE A 152 5.04 6.62 5.68
C ILE A 152 6.06 6.83 6.80
N GLY A 153 7.29 7.20 6.41
CA GLY A 153 8.32 7.74 7.30
C GLY A 153 9.15 6.70 8.04
N PHE A 154 9.35 5.51 7.44
CA PHE A 154 10.30 4.49 7.89
C PHE A 154 11.56 4.48 7.01
N GLY A 155 12.60 3.78 7.45
CA GLY A 155 13.88 3.65 6.75
C GLY A 155 14.86 2.81 7.56
N GLU A 156 16.13 2.74 7.16
CA GLU A 156 17.14 1.87 7.80
C GLU A 156 17.21 2.07 9.33
N ASP A 157 17.14 3.32 9.78
CA ASP A 157 17.24 3.70 11.20
C ASP A 157 15.90 3.64 11.96
N LYS A 158 14.80 3.38 11.27
CA LYS A 158 13.44 3.44 11.84
C LYS A 158 12.53 2.42 11.16
N LEU A 159 12.41 1.25 11.77
CA LEU A 159 11.55 0.14 11.35
C LEU A 159 10.38 -0.07 12.33
N PRO A 160 9.23 -0.60 11.89
CA PRO A 160 8.05 -0.84 12.74
C PRO A 160 8.24 -2.05 13.66
N THR A 161 9.17 -1.95 14.60
CA THR A 161 9.57 -3.05 15.51
C THR A 161 9.00 -2.93 16.92
N SER A 162 8.36 -1.80 17.23
CA SER A 162 7.62 -1.58 18.47
C SER A 162 6.26 -0.96 18.19
N LEU A 163 5.32 -1.04 19.13
CA LEU A 163 3.98 -0.45 18.98
C LEU A 163 4.02 1.06 18.71
N LEU A 164 4.97 1.79 19.31
CA LEU A 164 5.10 3.23 19.09
C LEU A 164 5.70 3.54 17.71
N ASP A 165 6.71 2.78 17.31
CA ASP A 165 7.34 2.96 16.00
C ASP A 165 6.38 2.60 14.87
N SER A 166 5.51 1.62 15.12
CA SER A 166 4.55 1.10 14.15
C SER A 166 3.34 1.99 13.93
N LEU A 167 3.11 3.04 14.74
CA LEU A 167 1.88 3.85 14.67
C LEU A 167 1.56 4.34 13.24
N LEU A 168 2.60 4.69 12.47
CA LEU A 168 2.43 5.23 11.11
C LEU A 168 1.97 4.17 10.10
N THR A 169 2.19 2.88 10.37
CA THR A 169 1.68 1.79 9.53
C THR A 169 0.16 1.75 9.44
N LEU A 170 -0.56 2.42 10.35
CA LEU A 170 -2.01 2.56 10.25
C LEU A 170 -2.46 3.37 9.01
N ALA A 171 -1.56 4.11 8.35
CA ALA A 171 -1.81 4.78 7.08
C ALA A 171 -1.66 3.85 5.87
N ALA A 172 -1.14 2.63 6.04
CA ALA A 172 -0.82 1.72 4.94
C ALA A 172 -1.97 1.45 3.95
N PRO A 173 -3.26 1.36 4.37
CA PRO A 173 -4.37 1.22 3.41
C PRO A 173 -4.47 2.35 2.38
N TYR A 174 -3.87 3.52 2.62
CA TYR A 174 -3.94 4.68 1.72
C TYR A 174 -2.71 4.85 0.82
N VAL A 175 -1.67 4.03 1.01
CA VAL A 175 -0.43 4.07 0.23
C VAL A 175 -0.04 2.74 -0.43
N PRO A 176 -0.99 1.88 -0.88
CA PRO A 176 -0.61 0.68 -1.63
C PRO A 176 -0.01 1.07 -2.98
N LEU A 177 0.93 0.27 -3.45
CA LEU A 177 1.60 0.43 -4.75
C LEU A 177 1.20 -0.66 -5.75
N ASP A 178 0.73 -1.78 -5.23
CA ASP A 178 0.10 -2.86 -5.97
C ASP A 178 -0.77 -3.70 -5.04
N GLY A 179 -1.56 -4.60 -5.60
CA GLY A 179 -2.31 -5.59 -4.84
C GLY A 179 -3.25 -6.45 -5.68
N LEU A 180 -3.94 -7.34 -4.98
CA LEU A 180 -4.93 -8.27 -5.50
C LEU A 180 -6.13 -8.33 -4.55
N ASN A 181 -7.36 -8.27 -5.07
CA ASN A 181 -8.56 -8.49 -4.29
C ASN A 181 -9.19 -9.87 -4.51
N GLU A 182 -10.16 -10.23 -3.65
CA GLU A 182 -10.82 -11.54 -3.65
C GLU A 182 -11.70 -11.81 -4.88
N LYS A 183 -11.88 -10.82 -5.76
CA LYS A 183 -12.55 -10.97 -7.06
C LYS A 183 -11.57 -11.24 -8.20
N GLY A 184 -10.28 -11.22 -7.90
CA GLY A 184 -9.23 -11.45 -8.87
C GLY A 184 -8.86 -10.21 -9.67
N LEU A 185 -9.20 -9.01 -9.20
CA LEU A 185 -8.67 -7.76 -9.76
C LEU A 185 -7.28 -7.51 -9.17
N ALA A 186 -6.27 -7.45 -10.02
CA ALA A 186 -4.94 -6.96 -9.67
C ALA A 186 -4.71 -5.56 -10.24
N VAL A 187 -3.97 -4.75 -9.50
CA VAL A 187 -3.54 -3.42 -9.95
C VAL A 187 -2.12 -3.16 -9.47
N GLY A 188 -1.33 -2.50 -10.29
CA GLY A 188 -0.02 -1.97 -9.93
C GLY A 188 0.20 -0.59 -10.55
N VAL A 189 1.04 0.22 -9.91
CA VAL A 189 1.43 1.54 -10.42
C VAL A 189 2.91 1.60 -10.78
N LEU A 190 3.22 2.37 -11.84
CA LEU A 190 4.57 2.56 -12.34
C LEU A 190 4.81 4.04 -12.63
N LEU A 191 6.00 4.52 -12.26
CA LEU A 191 6.42 5.90 -12.53
C LEU A 191 6.61 6.10 -14.04
N ILE A 192 6.12 7.23 -14.54
CA ILE A 192 6.39 7.77 -15.87
C ILE A 192 7.12 9.11 -15.71
N ASP A 193 8.16 9.32 -16.51
CA ASP A 193 9.04 10.51 -16.43
C ASP A 193 8.40 11.76 -17.09
N THR A 194 7.10 11.98 -16.90
CA THR A 194 6.34 13.09 -17.53
C THR A 194 5.67 13.99 -16.48
N GLU A 195 4.98 15.03 -16.94
CA GLU A 195 4.26 15.95 -16.05
C GLU A 195 3.22 15.19 -15.20
N PRO A 196 3.18 15.43 -13.88
CA PRO A 196 2.20 14.81 -13.00
C PRO A 196 0.77 15.20 -13.41
N THR A 197 -0.15 14.23 -13.34
CA THR A 197 -1.58 14.47 -13.57
C THR A 197 -2.17 15.35 -12.49
N ASP A 198 -2.95 16.35 -12.90
CA ASP A 198 -3.69 17.23 -12.01
C ASP A 198 -5.02 17.64 -12.66
N GLN A 199 -6.00 16.72 -12.62
CA GLN A 199 -7.33 16.98 -13.19
C GLN A 199 -8.11 17.99 -12.33
N GLN A 200 -8.83 18.90 -12.97
CA GLN A 200 -9.52 20.00 -12.29
C GLN A 200 -10.96 20.17 -12.84
N THR A 201 -11.88 19.34 -12.39
CA THR A 201 -13.31 19.36 -12.77
C THR A 201 -14.22 19.47 -11.53
N ASP A 202 -15.50 19.12 -11.65
CA ASP A 202 -16.47 19.11 -10.53
C ASP A 202 -16.57 17.74 -9.85
N LYS A 203 -15.70 16.79 -10.22
CA LYS A 203 -15.69 15.44 -9.65
C LYS A 203 -14.97 15.44 -8.29
N PRO A 204 -15.24 14.45 -7.43
CA PRO A 204 -14.40 14.24 -6.25
C PRO A 204 -12.96 13.92 -6.63
N ASP A 205 -12.03 14.34 -5.79
CA ASP A 205 -10.60 14.17 -6.01
C ASP A 205 -10.13 12.79 -5.55
N ILE A 206 -9.10 12.25 -6.21
CA ILE A 206 -8.42 11.05 -5.75
C ILE A 206 -6.92 11.13 -6.05
N THR A 207 -6.11 10.60 -5.15
CA THR A 207 -4.66 10.50 -5.36
C THR A 207 -4.28 9.14 -5.94
N THR A 208 -3.09 9.05 -6.53
CA THR A 208 -2.59 7.81 -7.16
C THR A 208 -2.75 6.57 -6.27
N THR A 209 -2.30 6.64 -5.02
CA THR A 209 -2.32 5.48 -4.12
C THR A 209 -3.71 5.21 -3.54
N THR A 210 -4.52 6.24 -3.34
CA THR A 210 -5.91 6.06 -2.88
C THR A 210 -6.81 5.53 -3.98
N ALA A 211 -6.50 5.78 -5.25
CA ALA A 211 -7.12 5.13 -6.38
C ALA A 211 -6.89 3.62 -6.36
N ILE A 212 -5.66 3.16 -6.08
CA ILE A 212 -5.36 1.72 -5.94
C ILE A 212 -6.21 1.11 -4.81
N ARG A 213 -6.30 1.77 -3.65
CA ARG A 213 -7.15 1.32 -2.56
C ARG A 213 -8.63 1.25 -2.96
N LEU A 214 -9.14 2.28 -3.64
CA LEU A 214 -10.51 2.31 -4.15
C LEU A 214 -10.77 1.13 -5.08
N LEU A 215 -9.88 0.87 -6.03
CA LEU A 215 -10.01 -0.22 -7.00
C LEU A 215 -10.02 -1.58 -6.32
N LEU A 216 -9.08 -1.82 -5.39
CA LEU A 216 -9.01 -3.06 -4.64
C LEU A 216 -10.27 -3.28 -3.78
N ASP A 217 -10.88 -2.22 -3.24
CA ASP A 217 -12.11 -2.33 -2.43
C ASP A 217 -13.40 -2.50 -3.23
N ARG A 218 -13.47 -1.94 -4.45
CA ARG A 218 -14.75 -1.68 -5.11
C ARG A 218 -14.88 -2.26 -6.51
N ALA A 219 -13.82 -2.70 -7.18
CA ALA A 219 -13.88 -3.27 -8.53
C ALA A 219 -13.57 -4.76 -8.56
N ALA A 220 -14.40 -5.51 -9.30
CA ALA A 220 -14.20 -6.95 -9.56
C ALA A 220 -13.59 -7.22 -10.94
N THR A 221 -13.69 -6.27 -11.87
CA THR A 221 -13.26 -6.40 -13.27
C THR A 221 -12.56 -5.15 -13.75
N VAL A 222 -11.80 -5.26 -14.85
CA VAL A 222 -11.19 -4.10 -15.52
C VAL A 222 -12.25 -3.04 -15.87
N ASP A 223 -13.43 -3.45 -16.36
CA ASP A 223 -14.49 -2.48 -16.73
C ASP A 223 -15.03 -1.70 -15.53
N GLU A 224 -15.23 -2.37 -14.39
CA GLU A 224 -15.62 -1.71 -13.14
C GLU A 224 -14.53 -0.77 -12.63
N ALA A 225 -13.26 -1.17 -12.73
CA ALA A 225 -12.13 -0.33 -12.35
C ALA A 225 -12.05 0.95 -13.21
N LEU A 226 -12.18 0.81 -14.53
CA LEU A 226 -12.23 1.95 -15.45
C LEU A 226 -13.45 2.83 -15.21
N ALA A 227 -14.61 2.26 -14.85
CA ALA A 227 -15.80 3.03 -14.51
C ALA A 227 -15.64 3.80 -13.19
N LEU A 228 -14.94 3.24 -12.20
CA LEU A 228 -14.60 3.93 -10.96
C LEU A 228 -13.64 5.09 -11.22
N LEU A 229 -12.51 4.86 -11.89
CA LEU A 229 -11.52 5.92 -12.16
C LEU A 229 -12.13 7.14 -12.86
N ARG A 230 -13.06 6.94 -13.80
CA ARG A 230 -13.74 8.03 -14.52
C ARG A 230 -14.61 8.93 -13.62
N GLN A 231 -14.98 8.46 -12.43
CA GLN A 231 -15.81 9.21 -11.48
C GLN A 231 -15.02 10.21 -10.64
N TYR A 232 -13.68 10.17 -10.69
CA TYR A 232 -12.81 11.03 -9.89
C TYR A 232 -11.92 11.89 -10.79
N ASP A 233 -11.43 12.98 -10.22
CA ASP A 233 -10.29 13.72 -10.75
C ASP A 233 -9.00 13.17 -10.13
N MET A 234 -8.09 12.72 -10.99
CA MET A 234 -6.81 12.14 -10.58
C MET A 234 -5.79 13.24 -10.28
N HIS A 235 -5.18 13.14 -9.10
CA HIS A 235 -4.03 13.95 -8.69
C HIS A 235 -2.85 13.04 -8.39
N ALA A 236 -1.80 13.21 -9.16
CA ALA A 236 -0.58 12.43 -9.03
C ALA A 236 0.08 12.62 -7.65
N SER A 237 0.30 11.51 -6.94
CA SER A 237 1.07 11.52 -5.68
C SER A 237 2.57 11.80 -5.91
N ALA A 238 3.26 12.25 -4.88
CA ALA A 238 4.71 12.50 -4.88
C ALA A 238 5.20 13.41 -6.02
N ASN A 239 4.34 14.29 -6.55
CA ASN A 239 4.65 15.21 -7.65
C ASN A 239 5.30 14.49 -8.86
N SER A 240 4.78 13.30 -9.18
CA SER A 240 5.36 12.36 -10.13
C SER A 240 4.27 11.76 -11.01
N CYS A 241 4.49 11.56 -12.30
CA CYS A 241 3.47 10.96 -13.16
C CYS A 241 3.46 9.43 -13.07
N TYR A 242 2.29 8.83 -13.22
CA TYR A 242 2.12 7.39 -13.14
C TYR A 242 1.14 6.87 -14.18
N HIS A 243 1.30 5.61 -14.54
CA HIS A 243 0.21 4.83 -15.11
C HIS A 243 -0.16 3.64 -14.22
N PHE A 244 -1.39 3.16 -14.36
CA PHE A 244 -1.85 1.95 -13.68
C PHE A 244 -1.84 0.80 -14.67
N GLN A 245 -1.26 -0.35 -14.31
CA GLN A 245 -1.59 -1.60 -14.98
C GLN A 245 -2.67 -2.30 -14.15
N ILE A 246 -3.79 -2.65 -14.79
CA ILE A 246 -4.94 -3.30 -14.17
C ILE A 246 -5.21 -4.59 -14.93
N ALA A 247 -5.36 -5.69 -14.20
CA ALA A 247 -5.73 -6.98 -14.75
C ALA A 247 -6.87 -7.61 -13.94
N ASP A 248 -7.68 -8.47 -14.57
CA ASP A 248 -8.74 -9.21 -13.89
C ASP A 248 -8.65 -10.73 -14.11
N ALA A 249 -9.41 -11.49 -13.32
CA ALA A 249 -9.45 -12.95 -13.40
C ALA A 249 -10.03 -13.51 -14.71
N ALA A 250 -10.62 -12.68 -15.57
CA ALA A 250 -11.03 -13.09 -16.91
C ALA A 250 -9.87 -13.00 -17.93
N GLY A 251 -8.69 -12.56 -17.50
CA GLY A 251 -7.48 -12.47 -18.32
C GLY A 251 -7.37 -11.16 -19.10
N ARG A 252 -8.25 -10.18 -18.88
CA ARG A 252 -8.12 -8.86 -19.49
C ARG A 252 -7.09 -8.04 -18.72
N ALA A 253 -6.25 -7.31 -19.44
CA ALA A 253 -5.26 -6.41 -18.86
C ALA A 253 -5.16 -5.10 -19.66
N VAL A 254 -5.16 -3.98 -18.94
CA VAL A 254 -5.06 -2.64 -19.51
C VAL A 254 -4.04 -1.80 -18.78
N VAL A 255 -3.50 -0.81 -19.48
CA VAL A 255 -2.70 0.28 -18.93
C VAL A 255 -3.51 1.57 -19.02
N VAL A 256 -3.67 2.24 -17.89
CA VAL A 256 -4.39 3.52 -17.78
C VAL A 256 -3.37 4.64 -17.61
N GLU A 257 -3.31 5.54 -18.57
CA GLU A 257 -2.37 6.65 -18.64
C GLU A 257 -3.11 7.97 -18.63
N TYR A 258 -2.59 8.97 -17.93
CA TYR A 258 -3.16 10.31 -17.94
C TYR A 258 -2.23 11.24 -18.71
N ILE A 259 -2.66 11.66 -19.90
CA ILE A 259 -1.84 12.47 -20.82
C ILE A 259 -2.58 13.78 -21.05
N GLY A 260 -1.97 14.89 -20.67
CA GLY A 260 -2.62 16.20 -20.69
C GLY A 260 -3.91 16.22 -19.88
N ASP A 261 -3.89 15.57 -18.70
CA ASP A 261 -5.04 15.43 -17.80
C ASP A 261 -6.24 14.68 -18.41
N GLU A 262 -6.04 13.92 -19.49
CA GLU A 262 -7.04 13.03 -20.08
C GLU A 262 -6.69 11.56 -19.82
N MET A 263 -7.67 10.79 -19.34
CA MET A 263 -7.55 9.36 -19.10
C MET A 263 -7.57 8.58 -20.42
N ASN A 264 -6.44 7.97 -20.77
CA ASN A 264 -6.23 7.08 -21.91
C ASN A 264 -6.14 5.64 -21.43
N VAL A 265 -6.67 4.70 -22.22
CA VAL A 265 -6.69 3.27 -21.88
C VAL A 265 -6.10 2.50 -23.04
N VAL A 266 -5.03 1.75 -22.76
CA VAL A 266 -4.32 0.92 -23.72
C VAL A 266 -4.51 -0.55 -23.32
N GLU A 267 -4.99 -1.39 -24.22
CA GLU A 267 -5.01 -2.84 -24.00
C GLU A 267 -3.57 -3.35 -24.09
N SER A 268 -3.00 -3.73 -22.95
CA SER A 268 -1.65 -4.25 -22.88
C SER A 268 -1.49 -5.17 -21.68
N PRO A 269 -0.91 -6.37 -21.86
CA PRO A 269 -0.64 -7.29 -20.77
C PRO A 269 0.67 -6.94 -20.04
N ARG A 270 1.36 -5.85 -20.38
CA ARG A 270 2.69 -5.51 -19.84
C ARG A 270 2.94 -4.01 -19.84
N ALA A 271 3.71 -3.53 -18.87
CA ALA A 271 4.10 -2.13 -18.77
C ALA A 271 5.46 -1.95 -18.07
N THR A 272 6.17 -0.89 -18.43
CA THR A 272 7.36 -0.40 -17.70
C THR A 272 7.29 1.13 -17.55
N ASN A 273 8.41 1.86 -17.49
CA ASN A 273 8.41 3.29 -17.13
C ASN A 273 8.35 4.24 -18.34
N PHE A 274 7.47 3.94 -19.30
CA PHE A 274 7.19 4.80 -20.46
C PHE A 274 5.74 4.65 -20.90
N LEU A 275 5.24 5.64 -21.66
CA LEU A 275 3.86 5.67 -22.13
C LEU A 275 3.62 4.65 -23.26
N LEU A 276 2.52 3.92 -23.17
CA LEU A 276 2.03 2.98 -24.18
C LEU A 276 0.94 3.58 -25.08
N THR A 277 0.63 4.87 -24.94
CA THR A 277 -0.30 5.55 -25.86
C THR A 277 0.41 5.91 -27.17
N GLU A 278 -0.18 5.55 -28.31
CA GLU A 278 0.30 5.90 -29.68
C GLU A 278 0.72 7.37 -29.82
N GLY A 279 2.00 7.59 -30.14
CA GLY A 279 2.61 8.91 -30.29
C GLY A 279 3.67 9.27 -29.25
N ASP A 280 3.64 8.66 -28.06
CA ASP A 280 4.48 9.05 -26.90
C ASP A 280 5.51 7.99 -26.45
N TRP A 281 5.69 6.93 -27.23
CA TRP A 281 6.52 5.75 -26.94
C TRP A 281 8.04 6.00 -26.89
N ASP A 282 8.50 7.12 -27.45
CA ASP A 282 9.93 7.34 -27.69
C ASP A 282 10.66 7.97 -26.48
N PHE A 283 9.99 8.02 -25.32
CA PHE A 283 10.51 8.67 -24.12
C PHE A 283 10.15 7.92 -22.83
N GLY A 284 11.14 7.71 -21.96
CA GLY A 284 10.99 7.00 -20.68
C GLY A 284 12.07 5.92 -20.48
N ARG A 285 12.03 5.23 -19.34
CA ARG A 285 13.02 4.20 -18.96
C ARG A 285 12.40 2.80 -19.06
N GLY A 286 13.25 1.77 -19.07
CA GLY A 286 12.78 0.38 -19.02
C GLY A 286 12.32 -0.22 -20.34
N GLN A 287 12.71 0.36 -21.48
CA GLN A 287 12.45 -0.23 -22.81
C GLN A 287 13.17 -1.58 -22.99
N ASP A 288 14.36 -1.73 -22.41
CA ASP A 288 15.12 -2.97 -22.38
C ASP A 288 14.35 -4.08 -21.65
N ARG A 289 13.82 -3.76 -20.46
CA ARG A 289 12.95 -4.67 -19.70
C ARG A 289 11.65 -4.97 -20.44
N PHE A 290 11.03 -3.96 -21.06
CA PHE A 290 9.82 -4.14 -21.84
C PHE A 290 10.04 -5.08 -23.02
N ALA A 291 11.16 -4.98 -23.74
CA ALA A 291 11.51 -5.88 -24.82
C ALA A 291 11.65 -7.34 -24.34
N VAL A 292 12.22 -7.56 -23.16
CA VAL A 292 12.29 -8.91 -22.54
C VAL A 292 10.91 -9.44 -22.16
N LEU A 293 10.04 -8.60 -21.58
CA LEU A 293 8.65 -8.96 -21.31
C LEU A 293 7.94 -9.36 -22.60
N GLU A 294 8.04 -8.52 -23.63
CA GLU A 294 7.41 -8.73 -24.94
C GLU A 294 7.89 -10.03 -25.59
N GLU A 295 9.21 -10.22 -25.73
CA GLU A 295 9.80 -11.42 -26.34
C GLU A 295 9.37 -12.70 -25.61
N THR A 296 9.41 -12.68 -24.27
CA THR A 296 9.06 -13.86 -23.46
C THR A 296 7.56 -14.18 -23.56
N MET A 297 6.70 -13.16 -23.48
CA MET A 297 5.25 -13.34 -23.57
C MET A 297 4.81 -13.75 -24.97
N GLU A 298 5.44 -13.24 -26.03
CA GLU A 298 5.18 -13.69 -27.40
C GLU A 298 5.63 -15.13 -27.63
N ALA A 299 6.82 -15.50 -27.14
CA ALA A 299 7.36 -16.85 -27.27
C ALA A 299 6.52 -17.90 -26.54
N SER A 300 5.92 -17.53 -25.41
CA SER A 300 5.05 -18.39 -24.60
C SER A 300 3.57 -18.33 -25.00
N GLY A 301 3.19 -17.39 -25.87
CA GLY A 301 1.78 -17.12 -26.19
C GLY A 301 0.98 -16.57 -25.00
N GLY A 302 1.65 -15.92 -24.05
CA GLY A 302 1.05 -15.39 -22.83
C GLY A 302 0.78 -16.43 -21.74
N VAL A 303 1.26 -17.66 -21.90
CA VAL A 303 1.05 -18.76 -20.95
C VAL A 303 2.34 -19.04 -20.17
N LEU A 304 2.35 -18.76 -18.87
CA LEU A 304 3.51 -18.94 -17.98
C LEU A 304 3.07 -19.62 -16.69
N THR A 305 3.77 -20.67 -16.27
CA THR A 305 3.64 -21.19 -14.89
C THR A 305 4.02 -20.11 -13.87
N GLU A 306 3.62 -20.30 -12.60
CA GLU A 306 4.01 -19.37 -11.52
C GLU A 306 5.56 -19.27 -11.40
N GLU A 307 6.27 -20.40 -11.57
CA GLU A 307 7.74 -20.42 -11.57
C GLU A 307 8.33 -19.61 -12.75
N GLU A 308 7.79 -19.78 -13.97
CA GLU A 308 8.22 -19.02 -15.15
C GLU A 308 7.88 -17.53 -15.03
N GLY A 309 6.74 -17.20 -14.41
CA GLY A 309 6.34 -15.82 -14.11
C GLY A 309 7.32 -15.14 -13.14
N MET A 310 7.71 -15.83 -12.07
CA MET A 310 8.73 -15.33 -11.14
C MET A 310 10.11 -15.21 -11.81
N ALA A 311 10.48 -16.17 -12.66
CA ALA A 311 11.71 -16.10 -13.44
C ALA A 311 11.70 -14.93 -14.44
N LEU A 312 10.55 -14.58 -15.01
CA LEU A 312 10.40 -13.39 -15.84
C LEU A 312 10.61 -12.11 -15.03
N LEU A 313 10.03 -12.01 -13.82
CA LEU A 313 10.29 -10.89 -12.91
C LEU A 313 11.78 -10.76 -12.58
N GLN A 314 12.47 -11.88 -12.34
CA GLN A 314 13.91 -11.91 -12.15
C GLN A 314 14.66 -11.39 -13.38
N ALA A 315 14.29 -11.84 -14.58
CA ALA A 315 14.92 -11.42 -15.83
C ALA A 315 14.77 -9.92 -16.10
N VAL A 316 13.67 -9.31 -15.66
CA VAL A 316 13.41 -7.87 -15.79
C VAL A 316 13.65 -7.09 -14.50
N SER A 317 14.40 -7.65 -13.55
CA SER A 317 14.79 -6.94 -12.34
C SER A 317 15.84 -5.86 -12.62
N GLN A 318 15.70 -4.70 -11.98
CA GLN A 318 16.68 -3.64 -12.03
C GLN A 318 17.89 -4.00 -11.16
N GLN A 319 18.99 -4.34 -11.81
CA GLN A 319 20.24 -4.63 -11.14
C GLN A 319 20.90 -3.36 -10.55
N PRO A 320 21.57 -3.45 -9.39
CA PRO A 320 22.35 -2.34 -8.83
C PRO A 320 23.40 -1.84 -9.83
N GLN A 321 23.50 -0.53 -10.03
CA GLN A 321 24.48 0.08 -10.93
C GLN A 321 25.46 0.97 -10.16
N PRO A 322 26.76 0.99 -10.52
CA PRO A 322 27.72 1.89 -9.90
C PRO A 322 27.29 3.36 -10.00
N GLY A 323 27.12 4.04 -8.86
CA GLY A 323 26.72 5.45 -8.79
C GLY A 323 25.21 5.69 -8.92
N LYS A 324 24.38 4.64 -8.93
CA LYS A 324 22.93 4.73 -8.75
C LYS A 324 22.53 3.87 -7.56
N ASP A 325 21.83 4.48 -6.62
CA ASP A 325 21.42 3.79 -5.39
C ASP A 325 20.06 3.09 -5.55
N SER A 326 19.64 2.70 -6.76
CA SER A 326 18.36 2.02 -7.00
C SER A 326 18.50 0.63 -7.63
N SER A 327 17.71 -0.30 -7.12
CA SER A 327 17.59 -1.68 -7.59
C SER A 327 16.20 -2.23 -7.27
N THR A 328 15.84 -3.40 -7.81
CA THR A 328 14.62 -4.10 -7.39
C THR A 328 14.68 -4.41 -5.89
N GLN A 329 13.71 -3.91 -5.14
CA GLN A 329 13.60 -4.12 -3.69
C GLN A 329 12.74 -5.35 -3.40
N TRP A 330 11.65 -5.54 -4.16
CA TRP A 330 10.84 -6.74 -4.13
C TRP A 330 10.17 -7.01 -5.48
N SER A 331 9.80 -8.27 -5.66
CA SER A 331 9.07 -8.80 -6.81
C SER A 331 7.88 -9.59 -6.30
N CYS A 332 6.69 -9.30 -6.84
CA CYS A 332 5.44 -9.96 -6.44
C CYS A 332 4.81 -10.64 -7.64
N LEU A 333 4.47 -11.92 -7.47
CA LEU A 333 3.68 -12.68 -8.44
C LEU A 333 2.35 -13.08 -7.80
N TYR A 334 1.28 -12.47 -8.27
CA TYR A 334 -0.08 -12.69 -7.82
C TYR A 334 -0.76 -13.77 -8.66
N ASN A 335 -1.40 -14.75 -8.02
CA ASN A 335 -2.38 -15.60 -8.69
C ASN A 335 -3.79 -15.07 -8.43
N GLN A 336 -4.40 -14.50 -9.47
CA GLN A 336 -5.66 -13.78 -9.37
C GLN A 336 -6.86 -14.71 -9.11
N VAL A 337 -6.74 -15.98 -9.47
CA VAL A 337 -7.80 -16.99 -9.25
C VAL A 337 -7.72 -17.57 -7.85
N ARG A 338 -6.50 -17.82 -7.35
CA ARG A 338 -6.27 -18.42 -6.03
C ARG A 338 -6.24 -17.41 -4.89
N GLY A 339 -6.08 -16.11 -5.19
CA GLY A 339 -5.97 -15.09 -4.16
C GLY A 339 -4.67 -15.16 -3.38
N THR A 340 -3.57 -15.54 -4.04
CA THR A 340 -2.25 -15.74 -3.43
C THR A 340 -1.20 -14.81 -4.05
N VAL A 341 -0.10 -14.61 -3.33
CA VAL A 341 1.10 -13.92 -3.83
C VAL A 341 2.36 -14.64 -3.37
N ASP A 342 3.32 -14.72 -4.30
CA ASP A 342 4.70 -15.09 -4.03
C ASP A 342 5.56 -13.84 -4.09
N ILE A 343 6.41 -13.64 -3.07
CA ILE A 343 7.23 -12.44 -2.92
C ILE A 343 8.70 -12.83 -2.82
N ALA A 344 9.52 -12.33 -3.74
CA ALA A 344 10.97 -12.29 -3.60
C ALA A 344 11.37 -10.91 -3.08
N VAL A 345 12.30 -10.85 -2.12
CA VAL A 345 12.80 -9.59 -1.53
C VAL A 345 14.29 -9.48 -1.71
N ALA A 346 14.79 -8.25 -1.86
CA ALA A 346 16.21 -7.97 -2.10
C ALA A 346 16.84 -8.77 -3.26
N MET A 347 16.04 -9.10 -4.28
CA MET A 347 16.40 -9.96 -5.42
C MET A 347 16.85 -11.38 -5.05
N ASP A 348 16.49 -11.87 -3.86
CA ASP A 348 16.63 -13.29 -3.51
C ASP A 348 15.44 -14.09 -4.04
N TYR A 349 15.58 -14.63 -5.26
CA TYR A 349 14.57 -15.46 -5.91
C TYR A 349 14.66 -16.95 -5.50
N ASP A 350 15.68 -17.33 -4.72
CA ASP A 350 15.80 -18.69 -4.17
C ASP A 350 14.94 -18.85 -2.90
N SER A 351 14.59 -17.75 -2.25
CA SER A 351 13.78 -17.69 -1.02
C SER A 351 12.48 -16.92 -1.26
N LEU A 352 11.41 -17.62 -1.62
CA LEU A 352 10.09 -17.01 -1.86
C LEU A 352 9.23 -17.02 -0.59
N TYR A 353 8.53 -15.91 -0.35
CA TYR A 353 7.54 -15.77 0.71
C TYR A 353 6.12 -15.88 0.13
N HIS A 354 5.33 -16.79 0.68
CA HIS A 354 4.00 -17.12 0.17
C HIS A 354 2.93 -16.57 1.10
N PHE A 355 1.95 -15.84 0.55
CA PHE A 355 0.82 -15.30 1.31
C PHE A 355 -0.49 -15.46 0.55
N ALA A 356 -1.61 -15.44 1.27
CA ALA A 356 -2.96 -15.46 0.70
C ALA A 356 -3.86 -14.34 1.26
N ILE A 357 -4.92 -14.01 0.53
CA ILE A 357 -6.01 -13.14 1.03
C ILE A 357 -6.70 -13.80 2.24
N ASP A 358 -6.90 -15.12 2.17
CA ASP A 358 -7.62 -15.91 3.17
C ASP A 358 -6.62 -16.71 4.01
N GLU A 359 -6.05 -16.07 5.04
CA GLU A 359 -5.20 -16.70 6.07
C GLU A 359 -5.71 -16.46 7.49
#